data_AF-A0A087M4E8-F1
#
_entry.id   AF-A0A087M4E8-F1
#
_cell.length_a   1.000
_cell.length_b   1.000
_cell.length_c   1.000
_cell.angle_alpha   90.00
_cell.angle_beta   90.00
_cell.angle_gamma   90.00
#
_symmetry.space_group_name_H-M   'P 1'
#
loop_
_entity.id
_entity.type
_entity.pdbx_description
1 polymer ?
#
loop_
_entity_poly.entity_id
_entity_poly.type
_entity_poly.pdbx_seq_one_letter_code
_entity_poly.pdbx_strand_id
1 'polypeptide(L)'
;MDVPARLKWRKGADGFIAHPTATDHHERFASLRLYNSGWNTDVTPPRRFESWLWLVKWEGWFVEHGYWDNKQGAADKATEAWWRCVQTDIPRDVDMEVAMIVARALVMPVPNSLFGEDANFLQKVNWHLHEVYRHEIAAGVPALKNLSEQLSAELFRRREAGEYKEPEPYQSSPTFRRRRRR
;
A
#
# COMPACT_ATOMS: atom_id res chain seq x y z
N MET A 1 -17.67 -8.50 9.76
CA MET A 1 -16.33 -8.44 9.16
C MET A 1 -15.63 -7.26 9.80
N ASP A 2 -14.49 -7.47 10.45
CA ASP A 2 -13.68 -6.37 10.97
C ASP A 2 -13.34 -5.43 9.83
N VAL A 3 -13.53 -4.13 10.07
CA VAL A 3 -13.26 -3.11 9.04
C VAL A 3 -11.77 -3.19 8.71
N PRO A 4 -11.40 -3.49 7.45
CA PRO A 4 -9.99 -3.59 7.08
C PRO A 4 -9.25 -2.28 7.39
N ALA A 5 -7.94 -2.40 7.64
CA ALA A 5 -7.12 -1.27 8.10
C ALA A 5 -7.30 -0.03 7.20
N ARG A 6 -7.34 1.15 7.81
CA ARG A 6 -7.45 2.42 7.07
C ARG A 6 -6.27 2.58 6.11
N LEU A 7 -6.53 3.11 4.91
CA LEU A 7 -5.46 3.44 3.97
C LEU A 7 -4.52 4.49 4.57
N LYS A 8 -3.22 4.35 4.28
CA LYS A 8 -2.17 5.26 4.76
C LYS A 8 -2.07 6.48 3.86
N TRP A 9 -2.92 7.47 4.13
CA TRP A 9 -2.98 8.72 3.37
C TRP A 9 -1.73 9.58 3.58
N ARG A 10 -1.14 10.04 2.48
CA ARG A 10 -0.08 11.04 2.42
C ARG A 10 -0.64 12.30 1.76
N LYS A 11 -0.27 13.48 2.26
CA LYS A 11 -0.67 14.76 1.66
C LYS A 11 0.15 15.01 0.39
N GLY A 12 -0.51 15.23 -0.73
CA GLY A 12 0.08 15.65 -2.00
C GLY A 12 -0.17 17.14 -2.29
N ALA A 13 0.17 17.57 -3.52
CA ALA A 13 -0.03 18.96 -3.96
C ALA A 13 -1.52 19.35 -4.00
N ASP A 14 -2.35 18.53 -4.63
CA ASP A 14 -3.76 18.85 -4.89
C ASP A 14 -4.75 18.01 -4.06
N GLY A 15 -4.27 17.32 -3.02
CA GLY A 15 -5.11 16.42 -2.23
C GLY A 15 -4.34 15.42 -1.38
N PHE A 16 -4.87 14.20 -1.27
CA PHE A 16 -4.28 13.10 -0.53
C PHE A 16 -4.14 11.88 -1.44
N ILE A 17 -3.08 11.10 -1.24
CA ILE A 17 -2.83 9.87 -1.98
C ILE A 17 -2.37 8.77 -1.03
N ALA A 18 -2.76 7.53 -1.30
CA ALA A 18 -2.28 6.34 -0.62
C ALA A 18 -1.80 5.32 -1.64
N HIS A 19 -0.68 4.65 -1.33
CA HIS A 19 -0.09 3.58 -2.13
C HIS A 19 -0.08 2.27 -1.34
N PRO A 20 -1.13 1.43 -1.45
CA PRO A 20 -1.27 0.22 -0.62
C PRO A 20 -0.39 -0.95 -1.07
N THR A 21 0.58 -0.69 -1.97
CA THR A 21 1.51 -1.66 -2.57
C THR A 21 2.99 -1.29 -2.37
N ALA A 22 3.28 -0.30 -1.53
CA ALA A 22 4.61 0.28 -1.24
C ALA A 22 5.30 1.02 -2.39
N THR A 23 5.02 0.68 -3.63
CA THR A 23 5.52 1.47 -4.76
C THR A 23 4.61 2.67 -4.99
N ASP A 24 5.20 3.86 -4.97
CA ASP A 24 4.57 5.08 -5.50
C ASP A 24 4.36 4.90 -7.01
N HIS A 25 3.28 4.22 -7.38
CA HIS A 25 2.94 3.89 -8.76
C HIS A 25 1.74 4.72 -9.21
N HIS A 26 1.91 5.46 -10.30
CA HIS A 26 0.88 6.29 -10.92
C HIS A 26 -0.32 5.49 -11.48
N GLU A 27 -0.23 4.17 -11.43
CA GLU A 27 -1.27 3.25 -11.90
C GLU A 27 -1.94 2.47 -10.76
N ARG A 28 -1.41 2.53 -9.53
CA ARG A 28 -1.86 1.71 -8.38
C ARG A 28 -1.94 2.58 -7.13
N PHE A 29 -3.07 3.23 -6.91
CA PHE A 29 -3.23 4.21 -5.84
C PHE A 29 -4.69 4.44 -5.45
N ALA A 30 -4.88 5.03 -4.27
CA ALA A 30 -6.12 5.69 -3.88
C ALA A 30 -5.85 7.18 -3.73
N SER A 31 -6.77 8.04 -4.16
CA SER A 31 -6.63 9.50 -4.06
C SER A 31 -7.90 10.19 -3.61
N LEU A 32 -7.73 11.32 -2.93
CA LEU A 32 -8.79 12.22 -2.50
C LEU A 32 -8.45 13.63 -2.98
N ARG A 33 -9.43 14.32 -3.57
CA ARG A 33 -9.28 15.72 -3.99
C ARG A 33 -10.53 16.50 -3.63
N LEU A 34 -10.36 17.74 -3.19
CA LEU A 34 -11.49 18.64 -3.04
C LEU A 34 -12.02 18.95 -4.45
N TYR A 35 -13.25 18.52 -4.72
CA TYR A 35 -13.87 18.67 -6.04
C TYR A 35 -14.60 20.01 -6.14
N ASN A 36 -15.37 20.35 -5.12
CA ASN A 36 -16.10 21.60 -5.04
C ASN A 36 -16.24 22.05 -3.59
N SER A 37 -16.27 23.34 -3.36
CA SER A 37 -16.64 23.92 -2.06
C SER A 37 -17.30 25.27 -2.26
N GLY A 38 -18.17 25.64 -1.32
CA GLY A 38 -18.89 26.90 -1.42
C GLY A 38 -19.81 27.14 -0.23
N TRP A 39 -20.74 28.07 -0.42
CA TRP A 39 -21.79 28.39 0.53
C TRP A 39 -23.13 27.98 -0.06
N ASN A 40 -23.88 27.18 0.70
CA ASN A 40 -25.28 26.91 0.42
C ASN A 40 -26.11 28.01 1.09
N THR A 41 -26.62 28.92 0.27
CA THR A 41 -27.47 30.05 0.67
C THR A 41 -28.95 29.71 0.75
N ASP A 42 -29.35 28.51 0.31
CA ASP A 42 -30.74 28.05 0.31
C ASP A 42 -31.20 27.57 1.70
N VAL A 43 -30.28 27.49 2.66
CA VAL A 43 -30.55 27.16 4.08
C VAL A 43 -30.23 28.34 4.98
N THR A 44 -31.03 28.57 6.03
CA THR A 44 -30.83 29.66 7.00
C THR A 44 -30.48 29.10 8.39
N PRO A 45 -29.30 29.42 8.96
CA PRO A 45 -28.24 30.25 8.38
C PRO A 45 -27.48 29.54 7.23
N PRO A 46 -26.90 30.29 6.27
CA PRO A 46 -26.10 29.73 5.19
C PRO A 46 -25.01 28.82 5.71
N ARG A 47 -24.83 27.66 5.06
CA ARG A 47 -23.86 26.64 5.49
C ARG A 47 -22.79 26.45 4.45
N ARG A 48 -21.54 26.28 4.88
CA ARG A 48 -20.48 25.81 3.99
C ARG A 48 -20.79 24.40 3.54
N PHE A 49 -20.55 24.12 2.27
CA PHE A 49 -20.54 22.77 1.75
C PHE A 49 -19.18 22.47 1.12
N GLU A 50 -18.81 21.20 1.18
CA GLU A 50 -17.68 20.64 0.46
C GLU A 50 -18.17 19.41 -0.30
N SER A 51 -17.51 19.09 -1.39
CA SER A 51 -17.67 17.84 -2.11
C SER A 51 -16.27 17.35 -2.44
N TRP A 52 -15.95 16.15 -1.98
CA TRP A 52 -14.65 15.52 -2.11
C TRP A 52 -14.75 14.36 -3.09
N LEU A 53 -13.96 14.42 -4.16
CA LEU A 53 -13.74 13.29 -5.05
C LEU A 53 -12.85 12.26 -4.35
N TRP A 54 -13.28 11.00 -4.35
CA TRP A 54 -12.43 9.86 -4.07
C TRP A 54 -12.27 9.01 -5.32
N LEU A 55 -11.09 8.42 -5.50
CA LEU A 55 -10.73 7.56 -6.63
C LEU A 55 -9.81 6.45 -6.13
N VAL A 56 -10.11 5.21 -6.49
CA VAL A 56 -9.20 4.06 -6.38
C VAL A 56 -8.89 3.55 -7.77
N LYS A 57 -7.62 3.32 -8.05
CA LYS A 57 -7.15 2.90 -9.37
C LYS A 57 -6.07 1.84 -9.24
N TRP A 58 -6.25 0.76 -9.98
CA TRP A 58 -5.24 -0.22 -10.31
C TRP A 58 -5.37 -0.53 -11.81
N GLU A 59 -4.52 0.07 -12.64
CA GLU A 59 -4.53 -0.10 -14.10
C GLU A 59 -4.51 -1.59 -14.48
N GLY A 60 -5.34 -1.96 -15.45
CA GLY A 60 -5.53 -3.36 -15.85
C GLY A 60 -6.49 -4.15 -14.96
N TRP A 61 -6.83 -3.69 -13.74
CA TRP A 61 -7.68 -4.44 -12.81
C TRP A 61 -8.97 -3.73 -12.40
N PHE A 62 -8.88 -2.53 -11.82
CA PHE A 62 -10.08 -1.79 -11.39
C PHE A 62 -9.86 -0.28 -11.37
N VAL A 63 -10.94 0.45 -11.63
CA VAL A 63 -11.02 1.90 -11.42
C VAL A 63 -12.40 2.20 -10.85
N GLU A 64 -12.46 2.82 -9.67
CA GLU A 64 -13.71 3.26 -9.07
C GLU A 64 -13.56 4.64 -8.46
N HIS A 65 -14.61 5.46 -8.55
CA HIS A 65 -14.60 6.80 -8.00
C HIS A 65 -16.01 7.24 -7.58
N GLY A 66 -16.06 8.31 -6.80
CA GLY A 66 -17.31 8.93 -6.39
C GLY A 66 -17.07 10.23 -5.64
N TYR A 67 -18.16 10.82 -5.17
CA TYR A 67 -18.13 12.07 -4.41
C TYR A 67 -18.70 11.86 -3.02
N TRP A 68 -18.23 12.64 -2.05
CA TRP A 68 -18.77 12.66 -0.70
C TRP A 68 -18.73 14.06 -0.11
N ASP A 69 -19.67 14.37 0.78
CA ASP A 69 -19.87 15.73 1.32
C ASP A 69 -18.76 16.20 2.28
N ASN A 70 -17.84 15.30 2.65
CA ASN A 70 -16.71 15.64 3.51
C ASN A 70 -15.51 14.73 3.26
N LYS A 71 -14.33 15.23 3.60
CA LYS A 71 -13.04 14.56 3.41
C LYS A 71 -12.97 13.19 4.06
N GLN A 72 -13.45 13.05 5.30
CA GLN A 72 -13.33 11.80 6.05
C GLN A 72 -14.19 10.70 5.42
N GLY A 73 -15.44 11.01 5.07
CA GLY A 73 -16.32 10.06 4.40
C GLY A 73 -15.83 9.70 2.99
N ALA A 74 -15.21 10.63 2.25
CA ALA A 74 -14.53 10.29 1.00
C ALA A 74 -13.35 9.32 1.23
N ALA A 75 -12.56 9.53 2.29
CA ALA A 75 -11.47 8.63 2.67
C ALA A 75 -11.97 7.23 3.07
N ASP A 76 -13.08 7.17 3.81
CA ASP A 76 -13.71 5.91 4.22
C ASP A 76 -14.28 5.17 2.99
N LYS A 77 -14.94 5.88 2.06
CA LYS A 77 -15.42 5.29 0.80
C LYS A 77 -14.30 4.77 -0.09
N ALA A 78 -13.20 5.52 -0.22
CA ALA A 78 -12.02 5.04 -0.93
C ALA A 78 -11.42 3.80 -0.28
N THR A 79 -11.37 3.76 1.06
CA THR A 79 -10.86 2.62 1.82
C THR A 79 -11.72 1.38 1.59
N GLU A 80 -13.04 1.52 1.74
CA GLU A 80 -14.02 0.45 1.47
C GLU A 80 -13.89 -0.05 0.02
N ALA A 81 -13.85 0.86 -0.96
CA ALA A 81 -13.74 0.55 -2.37
C ALA A 81 -12.43 -0.19 -2.67
N TRP A 82 -11.29 0.28 -2.15
CA TRP A 82 -10.00 -0.38 -2.32
C TRP A 82 -10.05 -1.83 -1.85
N TRP A 83 -10.46 -2.05 -0.59
CA TRP A 83 -10.48 -3.39 0.00
C TRP A 83 -11.45 -4.31 -0.70
N ARG A 84 -12.61 -3.81 -1.14
CA ARG A 84 -13.53 -4.59 -1.96
C ARG A 84 -12.93 -4.95 -3.31
N CYS A 85 -12.32 -3.99 -4.01
CA CYS A 85 -11.79 -4.20 -5.35
C CYS A 85 -10.60 -5.18 -5.36
N VAL A 86 -9.67 -5.07 -4.41
CA VAL A 86 -8.51 -5.98 -4.36
C VAL A 86 -8.91 -7.43 -4.08
N GLN A 87 -10.12 -7.70 -3.59
CA GLN A 87 -10.61 -9.06 -3.37
C GLN A 87 -11.25 -9.69 -4.62
N THR A 88 -11.40 -8.95 -5.73
CA THR A 88 -11.97 -9.47 -6.98
C THR A 88 -10.99 -10.34 -7.77
N ASP A 89 -11.50 -11.08 -8.77
CA ASP A 89 -10.67 -11.91 -9.64
C ASP A 89 -9.62 -11.07 -10.39
N ILE A 90 -8.44 -11.66 -10.61
CA ILE A 90 -7.25 -10.96 -11.09
C ILE A 90 -7.14 -11.07 -12.62
N PRO A 91 -6.76 -10.00 -13.33
CA PRO A 91 -6.29 -10.09 -14.71
C PRO A 91 -5.01 -10.95 -14.78
N ARG A 92 -4.88 -11.83 -15.79
CA ARG A 92 -3.70 -12.73 -15.92
C ARG A 92 -2.44 -11.97 -16.36
N ASP A 93 -1.83 -11.20 -15.46
CA ASP A 93 -0.52 -10.56 -15.65
C ASP A 93 0.42 -10.81 -14.45
N VAL A 94 1.63 -11.29 -14.73
CA VAL A 94 2.60 -11.84 -13.77
C VAL A 94 3.32 -10.73 -12.99
N ASP A 95 3.52 -9.55 -13.58
CA ASP A 95 4.23 -8.43 -12.94
C ASP A 95 3.43 -7.77 -11.79
N MET A 96 2.17 -8.17 -11.60
CA MET A 96 1.30 -7.67 -10.53
C MET A 96 1.34 -8.50 -9.25
N GLU A 97 1.97 -9.67 -9.26
CA GLU A 97 1.77 -10.67 -8.20
C GLU A 97 2.33 -10.25 -6.84
N VAL A 98 3.55 -9.69 -6.78
CA VAL A 98 4.14 -9.16 -5.54
C VAL A 98 3.26 -8.07 -4.92
N ALA A 99 2.88 -7.08 -5.73
CA ALA A 99 2.07 -5.96 -5.29
C ALA A 99 0.68 -6.43 -4.83
N MET A 100 0.11 -7.42 -5.50
CA MET A 100 -1.16 -8.04 -5.15
C MET A 100 -1.08 -8.76 -3.81
N ILE A 101 -0.07 -9.62 -3.60
CA ILE A 101 0.11 -10.35 -2.35
C ILE A 101 0.18 -9.37 -1.17
N VAL A 102 0.98 -8.32 -1.31
CA VAL A 102 1.12 -7.29 -0.27
C VAL A 102 -0.19 -6.53 -0.07
N ALA A 103 -0.84 -6.07 -1.14
CA ALA A 103 -2.12 -5.37 -1.05
C ALA A 103 -3.23 -6.24 -0.44
N ARG A 104 -3.12 -7.57 -0.50
CA ARG A 104 -4.12 -8.50 0.03
C ARG A 104 -3.81 -9.02 1.43
N ALA A 105 -2.62 -8.76 1.97
CA ALA A 105 -2.11 -9.43 3.17
C ALA A 105 -3.00 -9.28 4.43
N LEU A 106 -3.87 -8.26 4.46
CA LEU A 106 -4.83 -8.03 5.55
C LEU A 106 -6.23 -8.62 5.32
N VAL A 107 -6.59 -8.92 4.07
CA VAL A 107 -7.98 -9.23 3.68
C VAL A 107 -8.14 -10.61 3.04
N MET A 108 -7.06 -11.23 2.60
CA MET A 108 -7.07 -12.56 2.00
C MET A 108 -5.92 -13.42 2.54
N PRO A 109 -6.10 -14.74 2.60
CA PRO A 109 -5.00 -15.65 2.88
C PRO A 109 -3.93 -15.55 1.79
N VAL A 110 -2.71 -15.86 2.19
CA VAL A 110 -1.54 -15.87 1.31
C VAL A 110 -1.68 -17.02 0.31
N PRO A 111 -1.36 -16.83 -0.98
CA PRO A 111 -1.42 -17.91 -1.96
C PRO A 111 -0.53 -19.08 -1.58
N ASN A 112 -1.05 -20.31 -1.69
CA ASN A 112 -0.27 -21.53 -1.39
C ASN A 112 0.97 -21.68 -2.29
N SER A 113 0.96 -21.08 -3.49
CA SER A 113 2.09 -21.07 -4.43
C SER A 113 3.25 -20.20 -3.99
N LEU A 114 3.05 -19.23 -3.07
CA LEU A 114 4.07 -18.22 -2.74
C LEU A 114 5.42 -18.85 -2.38
N PHE A 115 5.43 -19.85 -1.50
CA PHE A 115 6.67 -20.48 -1.04
C PHE A 115 7.27 -21.47 -2.05
N GLY A 116 6.62 -21.69 -3.20
CA GLY A 116 7.19 -22.38 -4.36
C GLY A 116 7.98 -21.46 -5.30
N GLU A 117 7.81 -20.13 -5.18
CA GLU A 117 8.50 -19.14 -6.01
C GLU A 117 9.99 -19.04 -5.66
N ASP A 118 10.78 -18.38 -6.52
CA ASP A 118 12.22 -18.20 -6.31
C ASP A 118 12.54 -17.23 -5.13
N ALA A 119 13.80 -17.28 -4.67
CA ALA A 119 14.23 -16.48 -3.52
C ALA A 119 14.18 -14.95 -3.77
N ASN A 120 14.41 -14.51 -5.02
CA ASN A 120 14.35 -13.09 -5.36
C ASN A 120 12.90 -12.58 -5.30
N PHE A 121 11.94 -13.38 -5.73
CA PHE A 121 10.52 -13.08 -5.61
C PHE A 121 10.10 -12.95 -4.15
N LEU A 122 10.48 -13.91 -3.30
CA LEU A 122 10.22 -13.87 -1.86
C LEU A 122 10.85 -12.65 -1.17
N GLN A 123 12.07 -12.27 -1.56
CA GLN A 123 12.72 -11.05 -1.06
C GLN A 123 11.94 -9.79 -1.44
N LYS A 124 11.45 -9.70 -2.69
CA LYS A 124 10.62 -8.57 -3.12
C LYS A 124 9.33 -8.51 -2.30
N VAL A 125 8.62 -9.63 -2.14
CA VAL A 125 7.41 -9.68 -1.30
C VAL A 125 7.71 -9.21 0.12
N ASN A 126 8.78 -9.72 0.73
CA ASN A 126 9.17 -9.33 2.09
C ASN A 126 9.51 -7.83 2.19
N TRP A 127 10.27 -7.29 1.25
CA TRP A 127 10.61 -5.87 1.21
C TRP A 127 9.37 -4.98 1.11
N HIS A 128 8.48 -5.26 0.16
CA HIS A 128 7.23 -4.51 -0.01
C HIS A 128 6.31 -4.63 1.22
N LEU A 129 6.23 -5.82 1.82
CA LEU A 129 5.44 -6.07 3.03
C LEU A 129 5.91 -5.18 4.19
N HIS A 130 7.22 -5.10 4.42
CA HIS A 130 7.78 -4.24 5.46
C HIS A 130 7.65 -2.75 5.11
N GLU A 131 7.80 -2.36 3.85
CA GLU A 131 7.64 -0.96 3.45
C GLU A 131 6.21 -0.46 3.66
N VAL A 132 5.19 -1.28 3.34
CA VAL A 132 3.79 -0.92 3.61
C VAL A 132 3.45 -1.07 5.09
N TYR A 133 3.82 -2.18 5.73
CA TYR A 133 3.23 -2.62 7.00
C TYR A 133 4.20 -2.75 8.18
N ARG A 134 5.39 -2.14 8.14
CA ARG A 134 6.38 -2.21 9.25
C ARG A 134 5.79 -1.95 10.64
N HIS A 135 4.86 -1.02 10.75
CA HIS A 135 4.30 -0.61 12.03
C HIS A 135 3.30 -1.65 12.55
N GLU A 136 2.49 -2.21 11.66
CA GLU A 136 1.53 -3.26 11.95
C GLU A 136 2.22 -4.59 12.28
N ILE A 137 3.32 -4.89 11.58
CA ILE A 137 4.19 -6.04 11.90
C ILE A 137 4.79 -5.86 13.29
N ALA A 138 5.36 -4.69 13.60
CA ALA A 138 5.92 -4.39 14.91
C ALA A 138 4.86 -4.40 16.03
N ALA A 139 3.62 -3.98 15.72
CA ALA A 139 2.47 -4.07 16.62
C ALA A 139 1.92 -5.50 16.76
N GLY A 140 2.37 -6.44 15.93
CA GLY A 140 2.00 -7.84 16.02
C GLY A 140 0.64 -8.18 15.40
N VAL A 141 0.20 -7.47 14.37
CA VAL A 141 -1.01 -7.83 13.62
C VAL A 141 -0.86 -9.27 13.09
N PRO A 142 -1.72 -10.24 13.50
CA PRO A 142 -1.43 -11.66 13.32
C PRO A 142 -1.16 -12.08 11.88
N ALA A 143 -1.99 -11.66 10.91
CA ALA A 143 -1.82 -12.01 9.51
C ALA A 143 -0.47 -11.54 8.93
N LEU A 144 -0.08 -10.29 9.26
CA LEU A 144 1.14 -9.67 8.77
C LEU A 144 2.38 -10.21 9.47
N LYS A 145 2.30 -10.42 10.79
CA LYS A 145 3.39 -10.99 11.58
C LYS A 145 3.69 -12.41 11.14
N ASN A 146 2.66 -13.26 11.01
CA ASN A 146 2.84 -14.64 10.59
C ASN A 146 3.46 -14.72 9.19
N LEU A 147 2.99 -13.90 8.24
CA LEU A 147 3.57 -13.85 6.90
C LEU A 147 5.04 -13.38 6.92
N SER A 148 5.36 -12.33 7.67
CA SER A 148 6.73 -11.82 7.81
C SER A 148 7.68 -12.88 8.41
N GLU A 149 7.23 -13.62 9.43
CA GLU A 149 8.01 -14.69 10.06
C GLU A 149 8.21 -15.88 9.10
N GLN A 150 7.17 -16.29 8.37
CA GLN A 150 7.26 -17.36 7.38
C GLN A 150 8.21 -17.00 6.23
N LEU A 151 8.12 -15.77 5.70
CA LEU A 151 9.03 -15.29 4.65
C LEU A 151 10.48 -15.26 5.15
N SER A 152 10.70 -14.75 6.36
CA SER A 152 12.04 -14.69 6.96
C SER A 152 12.63 -16.09 7.20
N ALA A 153 11.81 -17.04 7.68
CA ALA A 153 12.23 -18.42 7.92
C ALA A 153 12.56 -19.17 6.61
N GLU A 154 11.75 -18.98 5.57
CA GLU A 154 11.98 -19.61 4.26
C GLU A 154 13.25 -19.07 3.61
N LEU A 155 13.41 -17.74 3.62
CA LEU A 155 14.62 -17.08 3.12
C LEU A 155 15.87 -17.57 3.89
N PHE A 156 15.79 -17.65 5.22
CA PHE A 156 16.89 -18.21 6.02
C PHE A 156 17.24 -19.65 5.61
N ARG A 157 16.24 -20.54 5.45
CA ARG A 157 16.47 -21.93 5.03
C ARG A 157 17.16 -22.02 3.68
N ARG A 158 16.68 -21.27 2.68
CA ARG A 158 17.23 -21.30 1.32
C ARG A 158 18.64 -20.71 1.25
N ARG A 159 18.97 -19.76 2.13
CA ARG A 159 20.33 -19.29 2.34
C ARG A 159 21.24 -20.40 2.87
N GLU A 160 20.80 -21.15 3.89
CA GLU A 160 21.57 -22.27 4.42
C GLU A 160 21.78 -23.38 3.38
N ALA A 161 20.80 -23.60 2.50
CA ALA A 161 20.90 -24.50 1.36
C ALA A 161 21.81 -24.00 0.23
N GLY A 162 22.27 -22.74 0.28
CA GLY A 162 23.11 -22.12 -0.75
C GLY A 162 22.36 -21.74 -2.04
N GLU A 163 21.03 -21.75 -2.02
CA GLU A 163 20.18 -21.45 -3.19
C GLU A 163 20.20 -19.97 -3.58
N TYR A 164 20.52 -19.08 -2.63
CA TYR A 164 20.75 -17.67 -2.92
C TYR A 164 21.73 -17.04 -1.91
N LYS A 165 22.42 -15.98 -2.34
CA LYS A 165 23.29 -15.16 -1.50
C LYS A 165 22.60 -13.83 -1.22
N GLU A 166 22.76 -13.33 0.00
CA GLU A 166 22.29 -12.00 0.39
C GLU A 166 22.94 -10.95 -0.55
N PRO A 167 22.20 -9.94 -1.04
CA PRO A 167 22.85 -8.79 -1.65
C PRO A 167 23.78 -8.18 -0.60
N GLU A 168 25.06 -8.00 -0.96
CA GLU A 168 26.03 -7.31 -0.09
C GLU A 168 25.39 -6.03 0.45
N PRO A 169 25.39 -5.81 1.78
CA PRO A 169 24.82 -4.59 2.33
C PRO A 169 25.47 -3.41 1.63
N TYR A 170 24.64 -2.50 1.10
CA TYR A 170 25.09 -1.34 0.34
C TYR A 170 26.18 -0.61 1.15
N GLN A 171 27.43 -0.75 0.74
CA GLN A 171 28.54 -0.04 1.36
C GLN A 171 28.29 1.43 1.10
N SER A 172 27.83 2.14 2.13
CA SER A 172 27.70 3.58 2.08
C SER A 172 29.06 4.15 1.66
N SER A 173 29.09 4.77 0.48
CA SER A 173 30.29 5.39 -0.06
C SER A 173 30.96 6.26 1.02
N PRO A 174 32.30 6.27 1.11
CA PRO A 174 32.99 6.92 2.21
C PRO A 174 32.60 8.40 2.27
N THR A 175 32.12 8.79 3.44
CA THR A 175 31.83 10.17 3.83
C THR A 175 32.84 11.16 3.23
N PHE A 176 32.35 12.09 2.40
CA PHE A 176 33.11 13.27 2.02
C PHE A 176 33.41 14.05 3.31
N ARG A 177 34.62 13.90 3.85
CA ARG A 177 35.17 14.75 4.91
C ARG A 177 35.07 16.20 4.46
N ARG A 178 34.09 16.94 4.99
CA ARG A 178 33.98 18.40 4.88
C ARG A 178 35.23 19.01 5.50
N ARG A 179 36.21 19.34 4.66
CA ARG A 179 37.41 20.09 5.04
C ARG A 179 36.95 21.51 5.40
N ARG A 180 36.76 21.79 6.69
CA ARG A 180 36.65 23.17 7.19
C ARG A 180 37.92 23.91 6.77
N ARG A 181 37.79 24.86 5.84
CA ARG A 181 38.82 25.89 5.64
C ARG A 181 38.64 26.94 6.73
N ARG A 182 39.77 27.27 7.35
CA ARG A 182 39.95 28.41 8.26
C ARG A 182 39.69 29.71 7.52
#